data_AF-W2R4S9-F1
#
_entry.id   AF-W2R4S9-F1
#
_cell.length_a   1.000
_cell.length_b   1.000
_cell.length_c   1.000
_cell.angle_alpha   90.00
_cell.angle_beta   90.00
_cell.angle_gamma   90.00
#
_symmetry.space_group_name_H-M   'P 1'
#
loop_
_entity.id
_entity.type
_entity.pdbx_description
1 polymer ?
#
loop_
_entity_poly.entity_id
_entity_poly.type
_entity_poly.pdbx_seq_one_letter_code
_entity_poly.pdbx_strand_id
1 'polypeptide(L)'
;MIRAIEAYRHPLYRLLRSTKGITHDVALLKLERPSKLQPAHLPAVDGSDNKPGVIASALGWGLVNNETSSDILQTVDVEIITNKKCAKLYSYAAENSTVDDSVICAGLGGGKDSCNGDSGGPLLVHDVVVGITSSGPDECGVLPATYARVSNALSFIHDIKAGGSTKNVTERLTAETFTLFDTSQSQEESR
;
A
#
# COMPACT_ATOMS: atom_id res chain seq x y z
N MET A 1 13.89 19.09 -0.37
CA MET A 1 12.55 18.62 0.02
C MET A 1 11.49 19.38 -0.77
N ILE A 2 10.45 18.71 -1.28
CA ILE A 2 9.27 19.35 -1.90
C ILE A 2 8.08 19.06 -0.98
N ARG A 3 7.29 20.07 -0.62
CA ARG A 3 6.13 19.88 0.26
C ARG A 3 4.96 19.30 -0.53
N ALA A 4 4.16 18.46 0.11
CA ALA A 4 2.81 18.16 -0.36
C ALA A 4 1.87 19.28 0.11
N ILE A 5 0.98 19.74 -0.77
CA ILE A 5 0.04 20.84 -0.50
C ILE A 5 -1.41 20.37 -0.45
N GLU A 6 -1.72 19.22 -1.04
CA GLU A 6 -3.05 18.61 -1.04
C GLU A 6 -2.89 17.08 -1.00
N ALA A 7 -3.82 16.40 -0.33
CA ALA A 7 -3.93 14.95 -0.32
C ALA A 7 -5.32 14.51 -0.76
N TYR A 8 -5.36 13.45 -1.56
CA TYR A 8 -6.60 12.83 -2.04
C TYR A 8 -6.56 11.36 -1.68
N ARG A 9 -7.50 10.91 -0.84
CA ARG A 9 -7.68 9.50 -0.53
C ARG A 9 -8.66 8.89 -1.52
N HIS A 10 -8.41 7.66 -1.96
CA HIS A 10 -9.34 6.94 -2.81
C HIS A 10 -10.75 6.91 -2.15
N PRO A 11 -11.82 7.29 -2.85
CA PRO A 11 -13.15 7.45 -2.24
C PRO A 11 -13.76 6.12 -1.74
N LEU A 12 -13.31 5.00 -2.28
CA LEU A 12 -13.70 3.65 -1.85
C LEU A 12 -12.73 3.02 -0.83
N TYR A 13 -11.75 3.79 -0.31
CA TYR A 13 -10.86 3.30 0.73
C TYR A 13 -11.65 2.77 1.92
N ARG A 14 -11.29 1.58 2.39
CA ARG A 14 -11.96 0.97 3.54
C ARG A 14 -11.02 0.06 4.31
N LEU A 15 -10.98 0.30 5.62
CA LEU A 15 -10.39 -0.57 6.62
C LEU A 15 -11.48 -1.49 7.18
N LEU A 16 -11.37 -2.78 6.90
CA LEU A 16 -12.30 -3.82 7.34
C LEU A 16 -11.83 -4.39 8.68
N ARG A 17 -12.24 -3.75 9.78
CA ARG A 17 -11.81 -4.11 11.15
C ARG A 17 -12.07 -5.57 11.52
N SER A 18 -13.13 -6.19 10.98
CA SER A 18 -13.46 -7.61 11.23
C SER A 18 -12.49 -8.59 10.57
N THR A 19 -11.82 -8.17 9.50
CA THR A 19 -10.95 -9.01 8.68
C THR A 19 -9.54 -8.49 8.59
N LYS A 20 -9.16 -7.45 9.38
CA LYS A 20 -7.92 -6.68 9.21
C LYS A 20 -7.61 -6.26 7.75
N GLY A 21 -8.58 -6.35 6.84
CA GLY A 21 -8.37 -6.17 5.41
C GLY A 21 -8.39 -4.70 5.03
N ILE A 22 -7.48 -4.28 4.17
CA ILE A 22 -7.44 -2.93 3.62
C ILE A 22 -7.75 -3.00 2.12
N THR A 23 -8.74 -2.23 1.67
CA THR A 23 -9.18 -2.20 0.26
C THR A 23 -9.12 -0.78 -0.28
N HIS A 24 -8.78 -0.66 -1.56
CA HIS A 24 -8.54 0.62 -2.25
C HIS A 24 -7.57 1.55 -1.49
N ASP A 25 -6.48 0.98 -0.96
CA ASP A 25 -5.47 1.69 -0.17
C ASP A 25 -4.54 2.54 -1.04
N VAL A 26 -5.11 3.57 -1.66
CA VAL A 26 -4.41 4.48 -2.57
C VAL A 26 -4.69 5.91 -2.17
N ALA A 27 -3.64 6.73 -2.14
CA ALA A 27 -3.75 8.17 -2.00
C ALA A 27 -2.82 8.88 -2.98
N LEU A 28 -3.19 10.10 -3.39
CA LEU A 28 -2.34 10.99 -4.17
C LEU A 28 -1.96 12.20 -3.32
N LEU A 29 -0.69 12.58 -3.39
CA LEU A 29 -0.15 13.79 -2.79
C LEU A 29 0.24 14.77 -3.88
N LYS A 30 -0.38 15.95 -3.89
CA LYS A 30 -0.02 17.02 -4.82
C LYS A 30 1.16 17.79 -4.27
N LEU A 31 2.24 17.84 -5.03
CA LEU A 31 3.44 18.59 -4.67
C LEU A 31 3.24 20.10 -4.89
N GLU A 32 3.87 20.91 -4.05
CA GLU A 32 3.91 22.38 -4.17
C GLU A 32 4.47 22.83 -5.53
N ARG A 33 5.40 22.05 -6.07
CA ARG A 33 6.02 22.29 -7.37
C ARG A 33 6.38 20.96 -8.05
N PRO A 34 6.49 20.93 -9.38
CA PRO A 34 6.92 19.73 -10.10
C PRO A 34 8.26 19.19 -9.58
N SER A 35 8.37 17.86 -9.49
CA SER A 35 9.63 17.18 -9.21
C SER A 35 10.55 17.25 -10.43
N LYS A 36 11.87 17.20 -10.19
CA LYS A 36 12.89 17.01 -11.23
C LYS A 36 13.19 15.53 -11.49
N LEU A 37 12.71 14.64 -10.62
CA LEU A 37 12.89 13.19 -10.76
C LEU A 37 11.93 12.67 -11.82
N GLN A 38 12.39 11.70 -12.61
CA GLN A 38 11.54 10.98 -13.54
C GLN A 38 10.55 10.11 -12.75
N PRO A 39 9.23 10.27 -12.98
CA PRO A 39 8.24 9.39 -12.36
C PRO A 39 8.35 7.97 -12.91
N ALA A 40 8.03 6.98 -12.07
CA ALA A 40 7.76 5.62 -12.53
C ALA A 40 6.49 5.58 -13.40
N HIS A 41 6.36 4.55 -14.22
CA HIS A 41 5.22 4.38 -15.11
C HIS A 41 4.00 3.83 -14.35
N LEU A 42 2.81 4.28 -14.76
CA LEU A 42 1.55 3.67 -14.35
C LEU A 42 1.29 2.43 -15.21
N PRO A 43 0.62 1.40 -14.66
CA PRO A 43 0.34 0.18 -15.38
C PRO A 43 -0.70 0.38 -16.48
N ALA A 44 -0.70 -0.53 -17.45
CA ALA A 44 -1.73 -0.62 -18.46
C ALA A 44 -3.11 -0.89 -17.82
N VAL A 45 -4.15 -0.29 -18.42
CA VAL A 45 -5.54 -0.40 -17.94
C VAL A 45 -6.07 -1.83 -18.03
N ASP A 46 -5.56 -2.62 -18.96
CA ASP A 46 -5.95 -4.03 -19.16
C ASP A 46 -5.29 -5.00 -18.15
N GLY A 47 -4.41 -4.49 -17.28
CA GLY A 47 -3.71 -5.27 -16.26
C GLY A 47 -2.63 -6.20 -16.82
N SER A 48 -2.12 -5.93 -18.02
CA SER A 48 -1.06 -6.74 -18.66
C SER A 48 0.21 -6.85 -17.82
N ASP A 49 0.48 -5.84 -17.00
CA ASP A 49 1.73 -5.67 -16.24
C ASP A 49 1.72 -6.40 -14.89
N ASN A 50 0.55 -6.86 -14.43
CA ASN A 50 0.37 -7.43 -13.09
C ASN A 50 -0.05 -8.91 -13.11
N LYS A 51 0.45 -9.67 -14.09
CA LYS A 51 0.11 -11.09 -14.28
C LYS A 51 0.71 -11.96 -13.15
N PRO A 52 -0.06 -12.92 -12.61
CA PRO A 52 0.47 -13.91 -11.67
C PRO A 52 1.67 -14.68 -12.26
N GLY A 53 2.66 -14.99 -11.42
CA GLY A 53 3.91 -15.64 -11.80
C GLY A 53 5.03 -14.68 -12.23
N VAL A 54 4.72 -13.40 -12.45
CA VAL A 54 5.73 -12.38 -12.72
C VAL A 54 6.45 -12.02 -11.42
N ILE A 55 7.77 -11.88 -11.51
CA ILE A 55 8.59 -11.36 -10.41
C ILE A 55 8.49 -9.85 -10.39
N ALA A 56 8.14 -9.31 -9.23
CA ALA A 56 8.10 -7.89 -8.95
C ALA A 56 9.10 -7.55 -7.85
N SER A 57 9.60 -6.33 -7.85
CA SER A 57 10.54 -5.83 -6.84
C SER A 57 9.80 -4.85 -5.92
N ALA A 58 9.81 -5.11 -4.62
CA ALA A 58 9.39 -4.15 -3.62
C ALA A 58 10.60 -3.38 -3.09
N LEU A 59 10.44 -2.06 -2.91
CA LEU A 59 11.50 -1.15 -2.50
C LEU A 59 11.12 -0.41 -1.22
N GLY A 60 12.06 -0.26 -0.29
CA GLY A 60 11.82 0.53 0.91
C GLY A 60 12.96 0.52 1.95
N TRP A 61 12.68 1.14 3.09
CA TRP A 61 13.60 1.33 4.22
C TRP A 61 13.04 0.73 5.52
N GLY A 62 12.00 -0.11 5.41
CA GLY A 62 11.38 -0.80 6.52
C GLY A 62 12.31 -1.81 7.19
N LEU A 63 11.73 -2.62 8.07
CA LEU A 63 12.47 -3.60 8.85
C LEU A 63 13.15 -4.64 7.96
N VAL A 64 14.43 -4.89 8.23
CA VAL A 64 15.15 -6.05 7.71
C VAL A 64 15.11 -7.14 8.76
N ASN A 65 14.80 -8.37 8.36
CA ASN A 65 14.69 -9.54 9.24
C ASN A 65 13.72 -9.37 10.43
N ASN A 66 12.70 -8.52 10.31
CA ASN A 66 11.76 -8.17 11.39
C ASN A 66 12.41 -7.49 12.63
N GLU A 67 13.60 -6.90 12.50
CA GLU A 67 14.34 -6.33 13.63
C GLU A 67 14.47 -4.80 13.55
N THR A 68 15.27 -4.30 12.61
CA THR A 68 15.65 -2.88 12.53
C THR A 68 15.37 -2.32 11.14
N SER A 69 14.92 -1.06 11.10
CA SER A 69 14.76 -0.32 9.86
C SER A 69 16.11 -0.08 9.21
N SER A 70 16.15 -0.03 7.89
CA SER A 70 17.38 0.20 7.15
C SER A 70 17.63 1.69 6.89
N ASP A 71 18.87 2.14 7.04
CA ASP A 71 19.29 3.49 6.62
C ASP A 71 19.59 3.56 5.11
N ILE A 72 19.68 2.41 4.43
CA ILE A 72 19.93 2.29 2.99
C ILE A 72 18.73 1.64 2.31
N LEU A 73 18.45 2.05 1.07
CA LEU A 73 17.32 1.51 0.32
C LEU A 73 17.49 0.00 0.11
N GLN A 74 16.51 -0.77 0.52
CA GLN A 74 16.43 -2.21 0.30
C GLN A 74 15.54 -2.52 -0.89
N THR A 75 15.78 -3.70 -1.46
CA THR A 75 14.96 -4.28 -2.53
C THR A 75 14.76 -5.76 -2.26
N VAL A 76 13.56 -6.26 -2.55
CA VAL A 76 13.26 -7.69 -2.49
C VAL A 76 12.41 -8.10 -3.68
N ASP A 77 12.80 -9.20 -4.31
CA ASP A 77 12.05 -9.80 -5.41
C ASP A 77 11.04 -10.81 -4.88
N VAL A 78 9.78 -10.59 -5.24
CA VAL A 78 8.61 -11.36 -4.83
C VAL A 78 7.75 -11.72 -6.04
N GLU A 79 7.19 -12.93 -6.05
CA GLU A 79 6.31 -13.38 -7.13
C GLU A 79 4.89 -12.86 -6.91
N ILE A 80 4.30 -12.23 -7.94
CA ILE A 80 2.88 -11.86 -7.93
C ILE A 80 2.04 -13.14 -7.97
N ILE A 81 1.05 -13.25 -7.07
CA ILE A 81 0.15 -14.41 -7.02
C ILE A 81 -1.30 -14.02 -7.29
N THR A 82 -2.12 -15.03 -7.63
CA THR A 82 -3.57 -14.81 -7.77
C THR A 82 -4.20 -14.46 -6.43
N ASN A 83 -5.21 -13.59 -6.45
CA ASN A 83 -6.02 -13.26 -5.28
C ASN A 83 -6.62 -14.51 -4.62
N LYS A 84 -7.05 -15.49 -5.44
CA LYS A 84 -7.54 -16.78 -4.95
C LYS A 84 -6.48 -17.56 -4.16
N LYS A 85 -5.23 -17.61 -4.64
CA LYS A 85 -4.13 -18.26 -3.93
C LYS A 85 -3.80 -17.51 -2.64
N CYS A 86 -3.76 -16.19 -2.70
CA CYS A 86 -3.52 -15.32 -1.54
C CYS A 86 -4.57 -15.53 -0.43
N ALA A 87 -5.86 -15.39 -0.76
CA ALA A 87 -6.96 -15.61 0.18
C ALA A 87 -6.93 -17.02 0.80
N LYS A 88 -6.54 -18.03 0.01
CA LYS A 88 -6.38 -19.41 0.49
C LYS A 88 -5.23 -19.56 1.49
N LEU A 89 -4.10 -18.88 1.27
CA LEU A 89 -2.96 -18.89 2.20
C LEU A 89 -3.32 -18.21 3.53
N TYR A 90 -3.95 -17.05 3.48
CA TYR A 90 -4.47 -16.37 4.69
C TYR A 90 -5.46 -17.25 5.45
N SER A 91 -6.44 -17.84 4.74
CA SER A 91 -7.40 -18.75 5.36
C SER A 91 -6.73 -19.98 6.01
N TYR A 92 -5.67 -20.53 5.42
CA TYR A 92 -4.95 -21.66 6.01
C TYR A 92 -4.14 -21.30 7.24
N ALA A 93 -3.63 -20.08 7.31
CA ALA A 93 -2.95 -19.56 8.49
C ALA A 93 -3.92 -19.12 9.61
N ALA A 94 -5.23 -19.30 9.43
CA ALA A 94 -6.26 -18.76 10.31
C ALA A 94 -6.17 -17.23 10.47
N GLU A 95 -5.56 -16.55 9.50
CA GLU A 95 -5.50 -15.10 9.41
C GLU A 95 -6.67 -14.61 8.59
N ASN A 96 -7.42 -13.65 9.13
CA ASN A 96 -8.48 -13.00 8.38
C ASN A 96 -7.84 -11.87 7.59
N SER A 97 -8.00 -11.88 6.25
CA SER A 97 -7.60 -10.79 5.38
C SER A 97 -8.54 -10.74 4.18
N THR A 98 -8.97 -9.53 3.80
CA THR A 98 -9.81 -9.34 2.62
C THR A 98 -8.95 -9.13 1.39
N VAL A 99 -9.10 -10.02 0.41
CA VAL A 99 -8.39 -9.97 -0.86
C VAL A 99 -9.42 -9.86 -1.99
N ASP A 100 -9.74 -8.63 -2.40
CA ASP A 100 -10.63 -8.32 -3.52
C ASP A 100 -9.85 -7.75 -4.73
N ASP A 101 -10.55 -7.33 -5.78
CA ASP A 101 -9.93 -6.84 -7.00
C ASP A 101 -9.11 -5.54 -6.81
N SER A 102 -9.31 -4.81 -5.72
CA SER A 102 -8.50 -3.64 -5.35
C SER A 102 -7.17 -4.01 -4.71
N VAL A 103 -6.95 -5.29 -4.40
CA VAL A 103 -5.75 -5.84 -3.77
C VAL A 103 -4.99 -6.71 -4.76
N ILE A 104 -3.66 -6.60 -4.76
CA ILE A 104 -2.72 -7.52 -5.40
C ILE A 104 -1.81 -8.10 -4.32
N CYS A 105 -1.53 -9.41 -4.39
CA CYS A 105 -0.63 -10.07 -3.45
C CYS A 105 0.67 -10.49 -4.12
N ALA A 106 1.77 -10.41 -3.38
CA ALA A 106 3.06 -10.91 -3.81
C ALA A 106 3.78 -11.64 -2.68
N GLY A 107 4.59 -12.64 -3.04
CA GLY A 107 5.25 -13.53 -2.10
C GLY A 107 4.48 -14.85 -1.87
N LEU A 108 5.11 -15.79 -1.17
CA LEU A 108 4.60 -17.15 -0.96
C LEU A 108 4.67 -17.64 0.50
N GLY A 109 5.21 -16.84 1.41
CA GLY A 109 5.66 -17.33 2.72
C GLY A 109 7.00 -18.08 2.58
N GLY A 110 8.08 -17.42 2.97
CA GLY A 110 9.46 -17.88 2.74
C GLY A 110 10.54 -16.86 3.07
N GLY A 111 10.21 -15.85 3.89
CA GLY A 111 11.15 -14.85 4.40
C GLY A 111 11.41 -13.64 3.48
N LYS A 112 10.93 -13.65 2.24
CA LYS A 112 11.01 -12.50 1.33
C LYS A 112 9.69 -11.74 1.30
N ASP A 113 9.71 -10.48 1.72
CA ASP A 113 8.51 -9.65 1.81
C ASP A 113 8.83 -8.16 1.97
N SER A 114 7.84 -7.30 1.70
CA SER A 114 7.82 -5.96 2.28
C SER A 114 7.52 -6.06 3.78
N CYS A 115 7.98 -5.10 4.57
CA CYS A 115 7.80 -5.15 6.02
C CYS A 115 7.37 -3.83 6.65
N ASN A 116 7.20 -3.82 7.97
CA ASN A 116 6.87 -2.64 8.74
C ASN A 116 7.81 -1.48 8.38
N GLY A 117 7.23 -0.33 8.00
CA GLY A 117 7.96 0.84 7.51
C GLY A 117 8.04 0.96 5.98
N ASP A 118 7.68 -0.07 5.22
CA ASP A 118 7.61 -0.01 3.75
C ASP A 118 6.23 0.42 3.21
N SER A 119 5.24 0.66 4.08
CA SER A 119 3.88 1.07 3.71
C SER A 119 3.88 2.30 2.81
N GLY A 120 3.11 2.24 1.73
CA GLY A 120 3.10 3.27 0.68
C GLY A 120 4.23 3.16 -0.36
N GLY A 121 5.21 2.26 -0.12
CA GLY A 121 6.28 1.96 -1.06
C GLY A 121 5.79 1.25 -2.33
N PRO A 122 6.55 1.30 -3.43
CA PRO A 122 6.13 0.72 -4.70
C PRO A 122 6.42 -0.79 -4.77
N LEU A 123 5.49 -1.51 -5.39
CA LEU A 123 5.74 -2.83 -5.98
C LEU A 123 5.91 -2.64 -7.50
N LEU A 124 7.10 -2.95 -8.02
CA LEU A 124 7.49 -2.67 -9.39
C LEU A 124 7.58 -3.94 -10.23
N VAL A 125 7.03 -3.88 -11.44
CA VAL A 125 7.41 -4.80 -12.52
C VAL A 125 8.19 -3.99 -13.54
N HIS A 126 9.50 -4.22 -13.61
CA HIS A 126 10.44 -3.30 -14.28
C HIS A 126 10.32 -1.87 -13.73
N ASP A 127 9.87 -0.91 -14.53
CA ASP A 127 9.67 0.51 -14.18
C ASP A 127 8.19 0.89 -13.97
N VAL A 128 7.30 -0.11 -13.92
CA VAL A 128 5.85 0.06 -13.77
C VAL A 128 5.42 -0.21 -12.33
N VAL A 129 4.72 0.75 -11.71
CA VAL A 129 4.15 0.61 -10.36
C VAL A 129 2.85 -0.20 -10.42
N VAL A 130 2.94 -1.51 -10.19
CA VAL A 130 1.77 -2.40 -10.23
C VAL A 130 1.04 -2.48 -8.90
N GLY A 131 1.72 -2.16 -7.80
CA GLY A 131 1.16 -2.18 -6.45
C GLY A 131 1.75 -1.11 -5.53
N ILE A 132 1.04 -0.80 -4.45
CA ILE A 132 1.48 0.06 -3.34
C ILE A 132 1.40 -0.74 -2.04
N THR A 133 2.50 -0.85 -1.28
CA THR A 133 2.57 -1.66 -0.05
C THR A 133 1.49 -1.22 0.94
N SER A 134 0.62 -2.15 1.34
CA SER A 134 -0.57 -1.84 2.15
C SER A 134 -0.58 -2.58 3.48
N SER A 135 -0.77 -3.91 3.46
CA SER A 135 -0.88 -4.70 4.69
C SER A 135 -0.27 -6.09 4.56
N GLY A 136 0.00 -6.70 5.71
CA GLY A 136 0.54 -8.03 5.83
C GLY A 136 0.31 -8.55 7.25
N PRO A 137 0.77 -9.77 7.56
CA PRO A 137 0.84 -10.24 8.94
C PRO A 137 1.83 -9.39 9.77
N ASP A 138 1.76 -9.52 11.09
CA ASP A 138 2.68 -8.80 11.99
C ASP A 138 4.15 -9.25 11.78
N GLU A 139 4.36 -10.55 11.52
CA GLU A 139 5.65 -11.10 11.10
C GLU A 139 5.73 -11.13 9.57
N CYS A 140 6.68 -10.39 9.00
CA CYS A 140 6.84 -10.25 7.56
C CYS A 140 7.42 -11.52 6.94
N GLY A 141 6.96 -11.88 5.74
CA GLY A 141 7.49 -13.02 4.98
C GLY A 141 7.00 -14.39 5.41
N VAL A 142 6.08 -14.48 6.38
CA VAL A 142 5.38 -15.72 6.74
C VAL A 142 4.19 -16.00 5.81
N LEU A 143 3.54 -14.95 5.31
CA LEU A 143 2.49 -14.99 4.29
C LEU A 143 2.81 -13.95 3.21
N PRO A 144 2.11 -13.98 2.05
CA PRO A 144 2.26 -12.93 1.04
C PRO A 144 1.82 -11.57 1.59
N ALA A 145 2.58 -10.50 1.33
CA ALA A 145 2.06 -9.16 1.54
C ALA A 145 0.96 -8.80 0.53
N THR A 146 0.11 -7.87 0.96
CA THR A 146 -0.94 -7.26 0.16
C THR A 146 -0.57 -5.83 -0.20
N TYR A 147 -0.85 -5.50 -1.44
CA TYR A 147 -0.59 -4.20 -2.02
C TYR A 147 -1.90 -3.68 -2.62
N ALA A 148 -2.11 -2.37 -2.62
CA ALA A 148 -3.20 -1.79 -3.39
C ALA A 148 -2.90 -1.94 -4.88
N ARG A 149 -3.85 -2.48 -5.65
CA ARG A 149 -3.71 -2.73 -7.07
C ARG A 149 -3.84 -1.41 -7.86
N VAL A 150 -2.73 -0.93 -8.41
CA VAL A 150 -2.70 0.37 -9.09
C VAL A 150 -3.59 0.38 -10.34
N SER A 151 -3.63 -0.72 -11.10
CA SER A 151 -4.50 -0.83 -12.28
C SER A 151 -6.00 -0.67 -11.96
N ASN A 152 -6.44 -1.08 -10.76
CA ASN A 152 -7.80 -0.87 -10.27
C ASN A 152 -8.07 0.60 -9.91
N ALA A 153 -7.05 1.33 -9.43
CA ALA A 153 -7.15 2.73 -9.02
C ALA A 153 -6.89 3.75 -10.14
N LEU A 154 -6.64 3.32 -11.39
CA LEU A 154 -6.28 4.22 -12.49
C LEU A 154 -7.34 5.27 -12.79
N SER A 155 -8.62 4.95 -12.67
CA SER A 155 -9.71 5.90 -12.87
C SER A 155 -9.61 7.07 -11.89
N PHE A 156 -9.41 6.77 -10.60
CA PHE A 156 -9.17 7.76 -9.56
C PHE A 156 -7.89 8.56 -9.79
N ILE A 157 -6.79 7.90 -10.13
CA ILE A 157 -5.50 8.56 -10.41
C ILE A 157 -5.64 9.54 -11.58
N HIS A 158 -6.30 9.13 -12.67
CA HIS A 158 -6.49 9.96 -13.86
C HIS A 158 -7.45 11.13 -13.60
N ASP A 159 -8.53 10.92 -12.84
CA ASP A 159 -9.46 11.98 -12.45
C ASP A 159 -8.74 13.09 -11.67
N ILE A 160 -7.99 12.74 -10.63
CA ILE A 160 -7.21 13.71 -9.85
C ILE A 160 -6.16 14.42 -10.72
N LYS A 161 -5.45 13.69 -11.59
CA LYS A 161 -4.48 14.29 -12.51
C LYS A 161 -5.12 15.29 -13.49
N ALA A 162 -6.38 15.09 -13.85
CA ALA A 162 -7.16 15.98 -14.70
C ALA A 162 -7.76 17.19 -13.95
N GLY A 163 -7.50 17.33 -12.65
CA GLY A 163 -8.06 18.39 -11.81
C GLY A 163 -9.43 18.07 -11.21
N GLY A 164 -9.84 16.80 -11.25
CA GLY A 164 -11.00 16.31 -10.53
C GLY A 164 -10.86 16.52 -9.02
N SER A 165 -11.99 16.72 -8.35
CA SER A 165 -12.05 16.77 -6.88
C SER A 165 -12.81 15.54 -6.39
N THR A 166 -12.19 14.78 -5.48
CA THR A 166 -12.91 13.81 -4.68
C THR A 166 -13.92 14.57 -3.82
N LYS A 167 -15.19 14.58 -4.25
CA LYS A 167 -16.31 15.26 -3.58
C LYS A 167 -16.41 15.00 -2.06
N ASN A 168 -15.76 13.95 -1.54
CA ASN A 168 -15.82 13.54 -0.12
C ASN A 168 -14.48 13.31 0.60
N VAL A 169 -13.31 13.57 0.01
CA VAL A 169 -12.06 13.61 0.80
C VAL A 169 -11.10 14.61 0.16
N THR A 170 -11.14 15.84 0.65
CA THR A 170 -10.03 16.77 0.53
C THR A 170 -9.68 17.17 1.96
N GLU A 171 -8.90 16.34 2.65
CA GLU A 171 -8.15 16.88 3.78
C GLU A 171 -7.06 17.74 3.15
N ARG A 172 -7.31 19.05 3.10
CA ARG A 172 -6.27 20.01 2.77
C ARG A 172 -5.21 19.82 3.84
N LEU A 173 -4.05 19.28 3.47
CA LEU A 173 -2.91 19.18 4.37
C LEU A 173 -2.48 20.61 4.72
N THR A 174 -3.06 21.20 5.76
CA THR A 174 -2.52 22.41 6.37
C THR A 174 -1.34 21.96 7.22
N ALA A 175 -0.24 22.72 7.17
CA ALA A 175 1.01 22.40 7.85
C ALA A 175 0.91 22.31 9.40
N GLU A 176 -0.29 22.41 9.96
CA GLU A 176 -0.58 22.46 11.40
C GLU A 176 -1.22 21.18 11.96
N THR A 177 -1.58 20.18 11.13
CA THR A 177 -2.39 19.03 11.57
C THR A 177 -1.61 17.74 11.91
N PHE A 178 -0.28 17.81 12.09
CA PHE A 178 0.48 16.70 12.66
C PHE A 178 0.70 16.88 14.17
N THR A 179 -0.30 16.49 14.97
CA THR A 179 -0.08 15.94 16.31
C THR A 179 -0.65 14.53 16.31
N LEU A 180 0.19 13.54 16.02
CA LEU A 180 -0.15 12.13 16.20
C LEU A 180 0.05 11.78 17.69
N PHE A 181 -0.93 11.04 18.22
CA PHE A 181 -1.05 10.47 19.59
C PHE A 181 -1.63 11.39 20.68
N ASP A 182 -2.97 11.40 20.81
CA ASP A 182 -3.63 11.57 22.10
C ASP A 182 -3.89 10.17 22.69
N THR A 183 -2.96 9.70 23.52
CA THR A 183 -3.17 8.53 24.37
C THR A 183 -3.95 8.96 25.60
N SER A 184 -5.28 9.07 25.51
CA SER A 184 -6.11 9.21 26.70
C SER A 184 -7.55 8.72 26.51
N GLN A 185 -7.74 7.45 26.14
CA GLN A 185 -8.98 6.74 26.47
C GLN A 185 -8.71 5.30 26.90
N SER A 186 -8.36 5.14 28.18
CA SER A 186 -8.86 4.04 29.02
C SER A 186 -8.47 4.30 30.47
N GLN A 187 -9.46 4.58 31.30
CA GLN A 187 -9.72 3.95 32.60
C GLN A 187 -10.52 4.92 33.48
N GLU A 188 -11.85 4.74 33.48
CA GLU A 188 -12.64 4.99 34.68
C GLU A 188 -13.71 3.89 34.78
N GLU A 189 -13.97 3.50 36.03
CA GLU A 189 -14.99 2.58 36.54
C GLU A 189 -14.65 1.07 36.64
N SER A 190 -14.23 0.63 37.83
CA SER A 190 -15.08 -0.18 38.73
C SER A 190 -14.32 -0.70 39.97
N ARG A 191 -14.72 -0.17 41.14
CA ARG A 191 -14.54 -0.67 42.53
C ARG A 191 -13.15 -0.79 43.15
#